data_AF-A0A3B8IDY6-F1
#
_entry.id   AF-A0A3B8IDY6-F1
#
_cell.length_a   1.000
_cell.length_b   1.000
_cell.length_c   1.000
_cell.angle_alpha   90.00
_cell.angle_beta   90.00
_cell.angle_gamma   90.00
#
_symmetry.space_group_name_H-M   'P 1'
#
loop_
_entity.id
_entity.type
_entity.pdbx_description
1 polymer ?
#
loop_
_entity_poly.entity_id
_entity_poly.type
_entity_poly.pdbx_seq_one_letter_code
_entity_poly.pdbx_strand_id
1 'polypeptide(L)'
;MELAHWERLLIVVDQFEEIFRFRKNERITRTDSSLASIFVDLLLQATRQRKLPVYVMLTMRSDFLGDCTEFEGLPEAINEGQYLIPRMTHDQLREVIVKPLKAFQIPFQQVLINRVMFDLDNQMDQLPILQHAMMRTMQVWLQETEGSAEKPPLSILHYEAAGTLRHALSDHANEAYQELDEYHQTVARRLFQALTVVEEDGRGVRRPQALAKLVEGLTWDPCSPDPATTEALEGYVNQQQDPLGMKPYQDLKHVGPLGEKNVPVQAIIQVLEVFRKPGRSFLLPSVGALTENSVLDISHESLMRVWDRLQAWLQAEAEGATLYRKLLATAEDFAHPE
;
A
#
# COMPACT_ATOMS: atom_id res chain seq x y z
N MET A 1 32.77 -5.06 15.93
CA MET A 1 32.51 -6.50 15.79
C MET A 1 33.74 -7.09 15.10
N GLU A 2 34.59 -7.81 15.81
CA GLU A 2 35.73 -8.50 15.18
C GLU A 2 35.23 -9.81 14.60
N LEU A 3 35.01 -9.85 13.29
CA LEU A 3 34.71 -11.09 12.58
C LEU A 3 36.00 -11.90 12.46
N ALA A 4 35.95 -13.18 12.83
CA ALA A 4 37.09 -14.07 12.64
C ALA A 4 37.34 -14.32 11.14
N HIS A 5 38.57 -14.66 10.75
CA HIS A 5 38.96 -14.80 9.34
C HIS A 5 38.19 -15.90 8.55
N TRP A 6 37.44 -16.75 9.24
CA TRP A 6 36.64 -17.83 8.67
C TRP A 6 35.14 -17.51 8.65
N GLU A 7 34.71 -16.43 9.33
CA GLU A 7 33.32 -16.01 9.38
C GLU A 7 32.97 -15.23 8.12
N ARG A 8 31.92 -15.68 7.43
CA ARG A 8 31.38 -15.03 6.23
C ARG A 8 30.15 -14.23 6.62
N LEU A 9 30.14 -12.94 6.34
CA LEU A 9 29.01 -12.07 6.61
C LEU A 9 28.18 -11.90 5.33
N LEU A 10 26.89 -12.23 5.37
CA LEU A 10 25.93 -11.90 4.32
C LEU A 10 25.01 -10.80 4.84
N ILE A 11 25.02 -9.65 4.18
CA ILE A 11 24.08 -8.56 4.40
C ILE A 11 22.97 -8.70 3.37
N VAL A 12 21.74 -8.87 3.83
CA VAL A 12 20.55 -8.91 2.97
C VAL A 12 19.80 -7.60 3.15
N VAL A 13 19.63 -6.88 2.04
CA VAL A 13 18.80 -5.67 2.00
C VAL A 13 17.58 -6.01 1.16
N ASP A 14 16.46 -6.24 1.85
CA ASP A 14 15.18 -6.51 1.22
C ASP A 14 14.48 -5.19 0.85
N GLN A 15 13.75 -5.16 -0.27
CA GLN A 15 13.07 -3.96 -0.79
C GLN A 15 14.02 -2.77 -0.95
N PHE A 16 15.17 -2.99 -1.59
CA PHE A 16 16.19 -1.96 -1.79
C PHE A 16 15.64 -0.72 -2.51
N GLU A 17 14.60 -0.86 -3.33
CA GLU A 17 13.96 0.23 -4.06
C GLU A 17 13.48 1.40 -3.18
N GLU A 18 13.21 1.15 -1.90
CA GLU A 18 12.78 2.16 -0.94
C GLU A 18 13.81 3.30 -0.79
N ILE A 19 15.09 3.02 -1.07
CA ILE A 19 16.17 4.01 -1.03
C ILE A 19 16.00 5.11 -2.08
N PHE A 20 15.46 4.78 -3.26
CA PHE A 20 15.22 5.74 -4.32
C PHE A 20 14.14 6.75 -3.90
N ARG A 21 13.09 6.26 -3.24
CA ARG A 21 12.03 7.12 -2.67
C ARG A 21 12.58 7.99 -1.54
N PHE A 22 13.38 7.42 -0.65
CA PHE A 22 13.98 8.16 0.46
C PHE A 22 14.83 9.33 -0.05
N ARG A 23 15.69 9.09 -1.05
CA ARG A 23 16.52 10.14 -1.66
C ARG A 23 15.70 11.22 -2.38
N LYS A 24 14.62 10.85 -3.08
CA LYS A 24 13.69 11.82 -3.70
C LYS A 24 13.10 12.75 -2.64
N ASN A 25 12.73 12.22 -1.46
CA ASN A 25 12.25 13.03 -0.34
C ASN A 25 13.33 13.94 0.26
N GLU A 26 14.57 13.46 0.46
CA GLU A 26 15.69 14.29 0.96
C GLU A 26 15.95 15.51 0.07
N ARG A 27 15.88 15.32 -1.26
CA ARG A 27 16.02 16.41 -2.24
C ARG A 27 14.93 17.48 -2.08
N ILE A 28 13.69 17.07 -1.80
CA ILE A 28 12.56 17.98 -1.61
C ILE A 28 12.71 18.76 -0.30
N THR A 29 13.18 18.12 0.78
CA THR A 29 13.33 18.77 2.09
C THR A 29 14.57 19.64 2.22
N ARG A 30 15.41 19.73 1.17
CA ARG A 30 16.70 20.48 1.15
C ARG A 30 17.60 20.15 2.35
N THR A 31 17.59 18.91 2.80
CA THR A 31 18.51 18.46 3.85
C THR A 31 19.86 18.16 3.20
N ASP A 32 20.95 18.79 3.66
CA ASP A 32 22.32 18.60 3.12
C ASP A 32 22.89 17.17 3.29
N SER A 33 22.11 16.24 3.83
CA SER A 33 22.59 14.90 4.16
C SER A 33 22.34 13.94 2.99
N SER A 34 23.42 13.42 2.41
CA SER A 34 23.38 12.39 1.36
C SER A 34 23.38 10.98 1.99
N LEU A 35 22.50 10.73 2.97
CA LEU A 35 22.52 9.47 3.73
C LEU A 35 22.30 8.25 2.84
N ALA A 36 21.43 8.38 1.83
CA ALA A 36 21.20 7.33 0.85
C ALA A 36 22.49 6.95 0.11
N SER A 37 23.26 7.94 -0.36
CA SER A 37 24.50 7.66 -1.08
C SER A 37 25.57 7.09 -0.15
N ILE A 38 25.70 7.63 1.06
CA ILE A 38 26.62 7.08 2.07
C ILE A 38 26.30 5.61 2.36
N PHE A 39 25.01 5.27 2.49
CA PHE A 39 24.58 3.90 2.72
C PHE A 39 24.98 2.97 1.57
N VAL A 40 24.71 3.35 0.32
CA VAL A 40 25.11 2.57 -0.86
C VAL A 40 26.63 2.44 -0.96
N ASP A 41 27.36 3.53 -0.73
CA ASP A 41 28.83 3.54 -0.75
C ASP A 41 29.41 2.59 0.29
N LEU A 42 28.83 2.54 1.50
CA LEU A 42 29.24 1.60 2.54
C LEU A 42 29.03 0.15 2.13
N LEU A 43 27.90 -0.19 1.48
CA LEU A 43 27.65 -1.53 0.97
C LEU A 43 28.68 -1.92 -0.11
N LEU A 44 28.96 -1.02 -1.06
CA LEU A 44 29.93 -1.25 -2.12
C LEU A 44 31.37 -1.34 -1.59
N GLN A 45 31.74 -0.52 -0.61
CA GLN A 45 33.05 -0.60 0.03
C GLN A 45 33.22 -1.90 0.82
N ALA A 46 32.13 -2.37 1.46
CA ALA A 46 32.13 -3.63 2.20
C ALA A 46 32.41 -4.84 1.30
N THR A 47 31.92 -4.85 0.05
CA THR A 47 32.19 -5.93 -0.92
C THR A 47 33.57 -5.81 -1.58
N ARG A 48 34.12 -4.59 -1.72
CA ARG A 48 35.44 -4.33 -2.34
C ARG A 48 36.62 -4.61 -1.42
N GLN A 49 36.46 -4.45 -0.10
CA GLN A 49 37.55 -4.73 0.85
C GLN A 49 37.86 -6.24 0.93
N ARG A 50 39.12 -6.58 1.20
CA ARG A 50 39.62 -7.99 1.21
C ARG A 50 39.99 -8.53 2.58
N LYS A 51 39.77 -7.76 3.65
CA LYS A 51 40.14 -8.13 5.02
C LYS A 51 39.14 -9.13 5.61
N LEU A 52 37.85 -8.95 5.31
CA LEU A 52 36.75 -9.78 5.79
C LEU A 52 35.92 -10.28 4.59
N PRO A 53 35.42 -11.52 4.60
CA PRO A 53 34.57 -12.02 3.52
C PRO A 53 33.12 -11.53 3.73
N VAL A 54 32.80 -10.37 3.17
CA VAL A 54 31.48 -9.74 3.23
C VAL A 54 30.78 -9.85 1.88
N TYR A 55 29.53 -10.31 1.91
CA TYR A 55 28.65 -10.45 0.76
C TYR A 55 27.43 -9.58 0.97
N VAL A 56 26.93 -8.96 -0.10
CA VAL A 56 25.70 -8.14 -0.07
C VAL A 56 24.73 -8.73 -1.08
N MET A 57 23.50 -9.00 -0.64
CA MET A 57 22.39 -9.39 -1.50
C MET A 57 21.33 -8.30 -1.41
N LEU A 58 21.01 -7.70 -2.55
CA LEU A 58 19.92 -6.74 -2.68
C LEU A 58 18.74 -7.44 -3.34
N THR A 59 17.54 -7.25 -2.79
CA THR A 59 16.30 -7.58 -3.49
C THR A 59 15.65 -6.28 -3.93
N MET A 60 15.14 -6.25 -5.15
CA MET A 60 14.30 -5.15 -5.62
C MET A 60 13.43 -5.62 -6.77
N ARG A 61 12.33 -4.91 -7.02
CA ARG A 61 11.56 -5.12 -8.24
C ARG A 61 12.34 -4.64 -9.48
N SER A 62 12.13 -5.30 -10.61
CA SER A 62 12.95 -5.07 -11.82
C SER A 62 12.69 -3.72 -12.50
N ASP A 63 11.56 -3.08 -12.23
CA ASP A 63 11.23 -1.72 -12.66
C ASP A 63 12.15 -0.66 -12.06
N PHE A 64 12.79 -0.93 -10.91
CA PHE A 64 13.74 0.00 -10.27
C PHE A 64 15.20 -0.16 -10.70
N LEU A 65 15.50 -1.09 -11.63
CA LEU A 65 16.87 -1.27 -12.12
C LEU A 65 17.43 0.00 -12.79
N GLY A 66 16.57 0.81 -13.42
CA GLY A 66 16.97 2.10 -14.01
C GLY A 66 17.41 3.13 -12.96
N ASP A 67 16.74 3.16 -11.82
CA ASP A 67 17.01 4.13 -10.73
C ASP A 67 18.37 3.87 -10.06
N CYS A 68 18.96 2.67 -10.25
CA CYS A 68 20.29 2.35 -9.76
C CYS A 68 21.38 3.28 -10.34
N THR A 69 21.14 3.87 -11.52
CA THR A 69 22.04 4.86 -12.14
C THR A 69 22.21 6.14 -11.32
N GLU A 70 21.33 6.39 -10.35
CA GLU A 70 21.47 7.52 -9.46
C GLU A 70 22.67 7.38 -8.49
N PHE A 71 23.22 6.18 -8.28
CA PHE A 71 24.31 5.90 -7.35
C PHE A 71 25.57 5.43 -8.08
N GLU A 72 26.72 6.02 -7.75
CA GLU A 72 27.99 5.69 -8.38
C GLU A 72 28.43 4.26 -8.02
N GLY A 73 28.81 3.45 -9.01
CA GLY A 73 29.32 2.09 -8.80
C GLY A 73 28.25 1.03 -8.53
N LEU A 74 26.99 1.42 -8.29
CA LEU A 74 25.88 0.49 -8.06
C LEU A 74 25.46 -0.25 -9.34
N PRO A 75 25.33 0.39 -10.52
CA PRO A 75 24.98 -0.30 -11.76
C PRO A 75 25.97 -1.41 -12.12
N GLU A 76 27.28 -1.15 -11.95
CA GLU A 76 28.33 -2.13 -12.20
C GLU A 76 28.21 -3.33 -11.27
N ALA A 77 28.03 -3.08 -9.96
CA ALA A 77 27.89 -4.13 -8.96
C ALA A 77 26.64 -5.00 -9.19
N ILE A 78 25.52 -4.39 -9.60
CA ILE A 78 24.29 -5.13 -9.93
C ILE A 78 24.52 -6.00 -11.17
N ASN A 79 25.15 -5.46 -12.22
CA ASN A 79 25.41 -6.22 -13.45
C ASN A 79 26.31 -7.44 -13.23
N GLU A 80 27.25 -7.38 -12.27
CA GLU A 80 28.13 -8.51 -11.93
C GLU A 80 27.41 -9.67 -11.24
N GLY A 81 26.32 -9.40 -10.51
CA GLY A 81 25.67 -10.36 -9.61
C GLY A 81 24.16 -10.53 -9.79
N GLN A 82 23.55 -9.96 -10.83
CA GLN A 82 22.10 -9.98 -11.00
C GLN A 82 21.55 -11.38 -11.24
N TYR A 83 20.46 -11.68 -10.55
CA TYR A 83 19.64 -12.87 -10.80
C TYR A 83 18.18 -12.45 -10.89
N LEU A 84 17.62 -12.49 -12.11
CA LEU A 84 16.21 -12.21 -12.34
C LEU A 84 15.39 -13.43 -11.95
N ILE A 85 14.52 -13.27 -10.95
CA ILE A 85 13.62 -14.35 -10.51
C ILE A 85 12.57 -14.56 -11.62
N PRO A 86 12.55 -15.73 -12.29
CA PRO A 86 11.55 -15.99 -13.33
C PRO A 86 10.17 -16.12 -12.70
N ARG A 87 9.14 -15.88 -13.53
CA ARG A 87 7.76 -16.16 -13.13
C ARG A 87 7.61 -17.64 -12.78
N MET A 88 6.80 -17.92 -11.76
CA MET A 88 6.45 -19.29 -11.42
C MET A 88 5.73 -19.94 -12.59
N THR A 89 6.10 -21.19 -12.89
CA THR A 89 5.37 -22.02 -13.84
C THR A 89 4.01 -22.40 -13.27
N HIS A 90 3.09 -22.84 -14.14
CA HIS A 90 1.79 -23.36 -13.71
C HIS A 90 1.92 -24.47 -12.64
N ASP A 91 2.90 -25.37 -12.79
CA ASP A 91 3.13 -26.43 -11.81
C ASP A 91 3.67 -25.90 -10.49
N GLN A 92 4.57 -24.91 -10.52
CA GLN A 92 5.07 -24.25 -9.30
C GLN A 92 3.95 -23.52 -8.56
N LEU A 93 3.05 -22.82 -9.26
CA LEU A 93 1.86 -22.20 -8.66
C LEU A 93 0.93 -23.24 -8.03
N ARG A 94 0.73 -24.37 -8.69
CA ARG A 94 -0.02 -25.49 -8.10
C ARG A 94 0.64 -26.01 -6.83
N GLU A 95 1.97 -26.10 -6.81
CA GLU A 95 2.71 -26.49 -5.61
C GLU A 95 2.58 -25.48 -4.46
N VAL A 96 2.52 -24.17 -4.74
CA VAL A 96 2.28 -23.12 -3.74
C VAL A 96 0.97 -23.37 -2.98
N ILE A 97 -0.05 -23.91 -3.65
CA ILE A 97 -1.34 -24.23 -3.02
C ILE A 97 -1.30 -25.60 -2.34
N VAL A 98 -0.79 -26.62 -3.04
CA VAL A 98 -0.90 -28.02 -2.61
C VAL A 98 0.07 -28.38 -1.49
N LYS A 99 1.32 -27.87 -1.53
CA LYS A 99 2.34 -28.23 -0.54
C LYS A 99 1.96 -27.79 0.88
N PRO A 100 1.49 -26.56 1.13
CA PRO A 100 1.01 -26.17 2.46
C PRO A 100 -0.13 -27.05 2.96
N LEU A 101 -1.16 -27.31 2.13
CA LEU A 101 -2.29 -28.17 2.52
C LEU A 101 -1.83 -29.57 2.93
N LYS A 102 -0.90 -30.17 2.18
CA LYS A 102 -0.30 -31.47 2.51
C LYS A 102 0.54 -31.42 3.79
N ALA A 103 1.34 -30.37 3.98
CA ALA A 103 2.19 -30.20 5.16
C ALA A 103 1.35 -30.12 6.45
N PHE A 104 0.20 -29.45 6.39
CA PHE A 104 -0.76 -29.38 7.50
C PHE A 104 -1.79 -30.51 7.52
N GLN A 105 -1.62 -31.54 6.66
CA GLN A 105 -2.51 -32.70 6.56
C GLN A 105 -3.99 -32.34 6.37
N ILE A 106 -4.25 -31.22 5.69
CA ILE A 106 -5.62 -30.76 5.40
C ILE A 106 -6.12 -31.58 4.20
N PRO A 107 -7.21 -32.36 4.32
CA PRO A 107 -7.81 -33.04 3.19
C PRO A 107 -8.40 -32.00 2.22
N PHE A 108 -8.27 -32.18 0.91
CA PHE A 108 -8.80 -31.24 -0.08
C PHE A 108 -9.28 -31.94 -1.36
N GLN A 109 -10.23 -31.33 -2.05
CA GLN A 109 -10.74 -31.81 -3.34
C GLN A 109 -9.85 -31.31 -4.50
N GLN A 110 -9.58 -32.18 -5.49
CA GLN A 110 -8.80 -31.75 -6.67
C GLN A 110 -9.54 -30.70 -7.51
N VAL A 111 -10.88 -30.73 -7.51
CA VAL A 111 -11.72 -29.73 -8.18
C VAL A 111 -11.46 -28.33 -7.64
N LEU A 112 -11.23 -28.19 -6.33
CA LEU A 112 -10.85 -26.91 -5.72
C LEU A 112 -9.52 -26.41 -6.30
N ILE A 113 -8.48 -27.25 -6.32
CA ILE A 113 -7.17 -26.84 -6.84
C ILE A 113 -7.27 -26.42 -8.30
N ASN A 114 -7.99 -27.19 -9.12
CA ASN A 114 -8.17 -26.86 -10.53
C ASN A 114 -8.94 -25.54 -10.72
N ARG A 115 -9.93 -25.26 -9.85
CA ARG A 115 -10.66 -23.99 -9.89
C ARG A 115 -9.76 -22.81 -9.50
N VAL A 116 -8.99 -22.92 -8.42
CA VAL A 116 -8.05 -21.87 -8.00
C VAL A 116 -7.00 -21.60 -9.09
N MET A 117 -6.46 -22.66 -9.70
CA MET A 117 -5.53 -22.53 -10.82
C MET A 117 -6.14 -21.85 -12.04
N PHE A 118 -7.42 -22.10 -12.33
CA PHE A 118 -8.14 -21.41 -13.40
C PHE A 118 -8.36 -19.92 -13.08
N ASP A 119 -8.71 -19.59 -11.84
CA ASP A 119 -8.90 -18.18 -11.44
C ASP A 119 -7.57 -17.41 -11.38
N LEU A 120 -6.44 -18.12 -11.23
CA LEU A 120 -5.08 -17.56 -11.24
C LEU A 120 -4.58 -17.14 -12.64
N ASP A 121 -5.23 -17.61 -13.71
CA ASP A 121 -4.66 -17.52 -15.04
C ASP A 121 -4.52 -16.06 -15.55
N ASN A 122 -3.40 -15.79 -16.21
CA ASN A 122 -3.13 -14.56 -16.97
C ASN A 122 -3.14 -13.20 -16.24
N GLN A 123 -2.90 -13.11 -14.91
CA GLN A 123 -2.66 -11.81 -14.27
C GLN A 123 -1.39 -11.74 -13.42
N MET A 124 -0.74 -10.57 -13.44
CA MET A 124 0.44 -10.28 -12.63
C MET A 124 0.07 -10.07 -11.15
N ASP A 125 1.03 -10.40 -10.27
CA ASP A 125 1.00 -10.10 -8.83
C ASP A 125 -0.22 -10.64 -8.08
N GLN A 126 -0.67 -11.84 -8.46
CA GLN A 126 -1.79 -12.50 -7.80
C GLN A 126 -1.41 -13.28 -6.54
N LEU A 127 -0.12 -13.52 -6.25
CA LEU A 127 0.28 -14.31 -5.07
C LEU A 127 -0.27 -13.76 -3.74
N PRO A 128 -0.27 -12.44 -3.48
CA PRO A 128 -0.90 -11.90 -2.28
C PRO A 128 -2.43 -12.14 -2.25
N ILE A 129 -3.09 -12.05 -3.40
CA ILE A 129 -4.53 -12.30 -3.53
C ILE A 129 -4.83 -13.77 -3.29
N LEU A 130 -4.03 -14.66 -3.87
CA LEU A 130 -4.10 -16.12 -3.67
C LEU A 130 -3.93 -16.48 -2.21
N GLN A 131 -2.90 -15.95 -1.55
CA GLN A 131 -2.67 -16.17 -0.12
C GLN A 131 -3.90 -15.76 0.68
N HIS A 132 -4.48 -14.59 0.37
CA HIS A 132 -5.65 -14.09 1.07
C HIS A 132 -6.89 -14.97 0.82
N ALA A 133 -7.17 -15.31 -0.44
CA ALA A 133 -8.30 -16.15 -0.82
C ALA A 133 -8.20 -17.55 -0.19
N MET A 134 -7.02 -18.15 -0.18
CA MET A 134 -6.79 -19.45 0.46
C MET A 134 -6.91 -19.38 1.98
N MET A 135 -6.39 -18.31 2.60
CA MET A 135 -6.58 -18.07 4.04
C MET A 135 -8.07 -17.97 4.40
N ARG A 136 -8.85 -17.21 3.63
CA ARG A 136 -10.31 -17.08 3.81
C ARG A 136 -11.04 -18.39 3.59
N THR A 137 -10.66 -19.15 2.57
CA THR A 137 -11.19 -20.49 2.27
C THR A 137 -10.95 -21.45 3.45
N MET A 138 -9.76 -21.41 4.04
CA MET A 138 -9.44 -22.18 5.25
C MET A 138 -10.23 -21.70 6.46
N GLN A 139 -10.45 -20.40 6.62
CA GLN A 139 -11.24 -19.86 7.72
C GLN A 139 -12.70 -20.35 7.68
N VAL A 140 -13.33 -20.32 6.50
CA VAL A 140 -14.69 -20.86 6.31
C VAL A 140 -14.74 -22.35 6.66
N TRP A 141 -13.77 -23.13 6.18
CA TRP A 141 -13.68 -24.55 6.49
C TRP A 141 -13.43 -24.83 7.99
N LEU A 142 -12.58 -24.05 8.65
CA LEU A 142 -12.33 -24.20 10.08
C LEU A 142 -13.60 -23.93 10.90
N GLN A 143 -14.39 -22.93 10.53
CA GLN A 143 -15.67 -22.62 11.17
C GLN A 143 -16.70 -23.73 10.95
N GLU A 144 -16.80 -24.29 9.74
CA GLU A 144 -17.73 -25.39 9.45
C GLU A 144 -17.35 -26.69 10.16
N THR A 145 -16.04 -26.94 10.33
CA THR A 145 -15.52 -28.17 10.92
C THR A 145 -15.25 -28.08 12.42
N GLU A 146 -15.53 -26.92 13.03
CA GLU A 146 -15.33 -26.70 14.46
C GLU A 146 -16.26 -27.63 15.27
N GLY A 147 -15.66 -28.44 16.15
CA GLY A 147 -16.39 -29.42 16.97
C GLY A 147 -16.84 -30.68 16.24
N SER A 148 -16.57 -30.82 14.94
CA SER A 148 -16.90 -32.05 14.19
C SER A 148 -15.84 -33.14 14.39
N ALA A 149 -16.28 -34.37 14.66
CA ALA A 149 -15.38 -35.52 14.82
C ALA A 149 -14.71 -35.94 13.50
N GLU A 150 -15.38 -35.69 12.37
CA GLU A 150 -14.84 -35.88 11.03
C GLU A 150 -14.66 -34.54 10.33
N LYS A 151 -13.46 -34.32 9.79
CA LYS A 151 -13.13 -33.12 9.03
C LYS A 151 -13.32 -33.40 7.53
N PRO A 152 -14.40 -32.89 6.90
CA PRO A 152 -14.57 -33.02 5.46
C PRO A 152 -13.40 -32.39 4.69
N PRO A 153 -13.15 -32.81 3.45
CA PRO A 153 -12.13 -32.18 2.61
C PRO A 153 -12.47 -30.72 2.30
N LEU A 154 -11.46 -29.86 2.32
CA LEU A 154 -11.51 -28.50 1.79
C LEU A 154 -12.01 -28.56 0.33
N SER A 155 -13.14 -27.90 0.09
CA SER A 155 -13.95 -28.06 -1.13
C SER A 155 -14.11 -26.74 -1.87
N ILE A 156 -14.65 -26.82 -3.10
CA ILE A 156 -15.01 -25.63 -3.88
C ILE A 156 -16.03 -24.74 -3.16
N LEU A 157 -16.93 -25.31 -2.35
CA LEU A 157 -17.97 -24.56 -1.63
C LEU A 157 -17.36 -23.57 -0.62
N HIS A 158 -16.30 -23.98 0.08
CA HIS A 158 -15.59 -23.08 1.01
C HIS A 158 -14.90 -21.94 0.27
N TYR A 159 -14.37 -22.20 -0.93
CA TYR A 159 -13.70 -21.21 -1.76
C TYR A 159 -14.68 -20.21 -2.37
N GLU A 160 -15.85 -20.68 -2.80
CA GLU A 160 -16.96 -19.83 -3.24
C GLU A 160 -17.50 -18.98 -2.10
N ALA A 161 -17.76 -19.59 -0.93
CA ALA A 161 -18.20 -18.87 0.27
C ALA A 161 -17.17 -17.85 0.77
N ALA A 162 -15.88 -18.09 0.53
CA ALA A 162 -14.81 -17.15 0.83
C ALA A 162 -14.70 -15.98 -0.17
N GLY A 163 -15.50 -15.95 -1.24
CA GLY A 163 -15.47 -14.89 -2.26
C GLY A 163 -14.49 -15.14 -3.41
N THR A 164 -13.85 -16.31 -3.47
CA THR A 164 -12.84 -16.70 -4.48
C THR A 164 -11.65 -15.72 -4.59
N LEU A 165 -10.76 -15.87 -5.58
CA LEU A 165 -9.73 -14.87 -5.87
C LEU A 165 -10.30 -13.48 -6.21
N ARG A 166 -11.57 -13.39 -6.64
CA ARG A 166 -12.18 -12.15 -7.11
C ARG A 166 -12.53 -11.20 -5.98
N HIS A 167 -13.20 -11.70 -4.94
CA HIS A 167 -13.81 -10.86 -3.92
C HIS A 167 -13.25 -11.11 -2.52
N ALA A 168 -12.60 -12.25 -2.24
CA ALA A 168 -12.17 -12.60 -0.88
C ALA A 168 -11.41 -11.49 -0.14
N LEU A 169 -10.51 -10.79 -0.85
CA LEU A 169 -9.73 -9.70 -0.28
C LEU A 169 -10.57 -8.43 -0.09
N SER A 170 -11.39 -8.06 -1.09
CA SER A 170 -12.29 -6.89 -1.03
C SER A 170 -13.34 -7.07 0.07
N ASP A 171 -13.96 -8.25 0.13
CA ASP A 171 -14.98 -8.61 1.12
C ASP A 171 -14.40 -8.55 2.53
N HIS A 172 -13.21 -9.10 2.75
CA HIS A 172 -12.57 -9.03 4.06
C HIS A 172 -12.19 -7.60 4.46
N ALA A 173 -11.74 -6.77 3.53
CA ALA A 173 -11.48 -5.36 3.79
C ALA A 173 -12.78 -4.60 4.11
N ASN A 174 -13.89 -4.95 3.44
CA ASN A 174 -15.22 -4.41 3.72
C ASN A 174 -15.76 -4.84 5.08
N GLU A 175 -15.58 -6.10 5.48
CA GLU A 175 -15.93 -6.57 6.83
C GLU A 175 -15.17 -5.79 7.90
N ALA A 176 -13.86 -5.61 7.73
CA ALA A 176 -13.04 -4.81 8.65
C ALA A 176 -13.52 -3.35 8.70
N TYR A 177 -13.88 -2.76 7.56
CA TYR A 177 -14.44 -1.42 7.50
C TYR A 177 -15.80 -1.31 8.18
N GLN A 178 -16.66 -2.34 8.06
CA GLN A 178 -18.00 -2.36 8.66
C GLN A 178 -17.99 -2.55 10.18
N GLU A 179 -16.88 -3.01 10.76
CA GLU A 179 -16.70 -3.03 12.23
C GLU A 179 -16.50 -1.63 12.83
N LEU A 180 -16.22 -0.63 12.01
CA LEU A 180 -16.03 0.76 12.43
C LEU A 180 -17.37 1.50 12.46
N ASP A 181 -17.53 2.40 13.43
CA ASP A 181 -18.63 3.38 13.41
C ASP A 181 -18.45 4.43 12.31
N GLU A 182 -19.47 5.26 12.06
CA GLU A 182 -19.46 6.25 10.96
C GLU A 182 -18.28 7.24 11.03
N TYR A 183 -17.89 7.60 12.25
CA TYR A 183 -16.76 8.50 12.48
C TYR A 183 -15.43 7.82 12.08
N HIS A 184 -15.18 6.62 12.59
CA HIS A 184 -13.96 5.87 12.30
C HIS A 184 -13.91 5.38 10.84
N GLN A 185 -15.05 5.14 10.20
CA GLN A 185 -15.14 4.88 8.77
C GLN A 185 -14.64 6.07 7.94
N THR A 186 -14.99 7.29 8.34
CA THR A 186 -14.49 8.52 7.72
C THR A 186 -12.97 8.66 7.91
N VAL A 187 -12.47 8.35 9.11
CA VAL A 187 -11.03 8.32 9.40
C VAL A 187 -10.32 7.26 8.55
N ALA A 188 -10.89 6.07 8.41
CA ALA A 188 -10.34 4.97 7.61
C ALA A 188 -10.20 5.36 6.13
N ARG A 189 -11.24 5.97 5.54
CA ARG A 189 -11.17 6.50 4.18
C ARG A 189 -9.97 7.42 3.99
N ARG A 190 -9.82 8.43 4.85
CA ARG A 190 -8.70 9.38 4.75
C ARG A 190 -7.35 8.73 4.99
N LEU A 191 -7.27 7.79 5.93
CA LEU A 191 -6.05 7.03 6.21
C LEU A 191 -5.57 6.27 4.96
N PHE A 192 -6.45 5.51 4.32
CA PHE A 192 -6.08 4.75 3.12
C PHE A 192 -5.76 5.65 1.91
N GLN A 193 -6.46 6.77 1.76
CA GLN A 193 -6.12 7.80 0.77
C GLN A 193 -4.74 8.39 1.04
N ALA A 194 -4.42 8.74 2.29
CA ALA A 194 -3.12 9.28 2.67
C ALA A 194 -1.98 8.26 2.48
N LEU A 195 -2.27 6.96 2.60
CA LEU A 195 -1.31 5.87 2.36
C LEU A 195 -1.19 5.47 0.88
N THR A 196 -1.87 6.17 -0.03
CA THR A 196 -1.85 5.89 -1.46
C THR A 196 -1.52 7.15 -2.26
N VAL A 197 -0.83 7.00 -3.39
CA VAL A 197 -0.71 8.02 -4.44
C VAL A 197 -1.34 7.46 -5.70
N VAL A 198 -2.14 8.27 -6.39
CA VAL A 198 -2.61 7.93 -7.74
C VAL A 198 -1.61 8.49 -8.75
N GLU A 199 -1.00 7.64 -9.55
CA GLU A 199 -0.13 8.06 -10.67
C GLU A 199 -0.95 8.57 -11.86
N GLU A 200 -0.27 9.17 -12.85
CA GLU A 200 -0.93 9.75 -14.04
C GLU A 200 -1.73 8.72 -14.86
N ASP A 201 -1.39 7.43 -14.76
CA ASP A 201 -2.11 6.33 -15.41
C ASP A 201 -3.31 5.82 -14.59
N GLY A 202 -3.61 6.46 -13.46
CA GLY A 202 -4.69 6.09 -12.54
C GLY A 202 -4.37 4.94 -11.60
N ARG A 203 -3.14 4.40 -11.61
CA ARG A 203 -2.75 3.33 -10.69
C ARG A 203 -2.42 3.87 -9.32
N GLY A 204 -2.93 3.20 -8.29
CA GLY A 204 -2.56 3.44 -6.90
C GLY A 204 -1.18 2.85 -6.61
N VAL A 205 -0.25 3.69 -6.15
CA VAL A 205 1.06 3.33 -5.64
C VAL A 205 1.11 3.59 -4.14
N ARG A 206 1.82 2.73 -3.41
CA ARG A 206 1.94 2.84 -1.95
C ARG A 206 2.65 4.13 -1.54
N ARG A 207 2.15 4.75 -0.48
CA ARG A 207 2.75 5.92 0.16
C ARG A 207 3.00 5.65 1.63
N PRO A 208 4.13 4.98 1.98
CA PRO A 208 4.48 4.78 3.37
C PRO A 208 4.70 6.12 4.07
N GLN A 209 4.11 6.29 5.26
CA GLN A 209 4.22 7.52 6.04
C GLN A 209 4.38 7.22 7.53
N ALA A 210 5.22 8.01 8.22
CA ALA A 210 5.31 7.95 9.68
C ALA A 210 3.95 8.33 10.30
N LEU A 211 3.57 7.69 11.41
CA LEU A 211 2.34 7.97 12.12
C LEU A 211 2.22 9.46 12.50
N ALA A 212 3.30 10.08 12.99
CA ALA A 212 3.31 11.52 13.30
C ALA A 212 2.93 12.38 12.08
N LYS A 213 3.51 12.07 10.91
CA LYS A 213 3.23 12.78 9.66
C LYS A 213 1.80 12.51 9.16
N LEU A 214 1.27 11.32 9.38
CA LEU A 214 -0.12 11.01 9.06
C LEU A 214 -1.08 11.76 9.98
N VAL A 215 -0.77 11.87 11.26
CA VAL A 215 -1.55 12.68 12.19
C VAL A 215 -1.55 14.13 11.69
N GLU A 216 -0.37 14.71 11.43
CA GLU A 216 -0.25 16.05 10.85
C GLU A 216 -1.05 16.16 9.55
N GLY A 217 -0.90 15.23 8.60
CA GLY A 217 -1.54 15.23 7.28
C GLY A 217 -3.06 14.99 7.31
N LEU A 218 -3.55 14.18 8.24
CA LEU A 218 -4.99 13.96 8.46
C LEU A 218 -5.63 15.09 9.26
N THR A 219 -4.80 15.87 9.96
CA THR A 219 -5.16 17.17 10.56
C THR A 219 -4.91 18.34 9.59
N TRP A 220 -4.23 18.09 8.47
CA TRP A 220 -3.77 19.10 7.52
C TRP A 220 -4.88 19.44 6.55
N ASP A 221 -5.17 20.74 6.52
CA ASP A 221 -6.14 21.37 5.66
C ASP A 221 -5.49 21.64 4.29
N PRO A 222 -5.91 20.99 3.19
CA PRO A 222 -5.53 21.44 1.85
C PRO A 222 -6.11 22.83 1.54
N CYS A 223 -7.10 23.27 2.32
CA CYS A 223 -7.64 24.62 2.33
C CYS A 223 -7.24 25.41 3.59
N SER A 224 -5.95 25.68 3.74
CA SER A 224 -5.62 27.09 4.00
C SER A 224 -5.00 27.65 2.73
N PRO A 225 -5.80 28.01 1.71
CA PRO A 225 -5.39 29.11 0.87
C PRO A 225 -5.12 30.30 1.82
N ASP A 226 -4.34 31.28 1.40
CA ASP A 226 -4.34 32.52 2.16
C ASP A 226 -5.80 33.01 2.30
N PRO A 227 -6.15 33.76 3.37
CA PRO A 227 -7.52 34.21 3.59
C PRO A 227 -8.15 34.87 2.35
N ALA A 228 -7.32 35.50 1.50
CA ALA A 228 -7.74 36.13 0.26
C ALA A 228 -8.25 35.13 -0.79
N THR A 229 -7.61 33.98 -0.96
CA THR A 229 -8.05 32.97 -1.95
C THR A 229 -9.34 32.26 -1.50
N THR A 230 -9.52 32.06 -0.19
CA THR A 230 -10.78 31.57 0.38
C THR A 230 -11.91 32.57 0.18
N GLU A 231 -11.66 33.85 0.46
CA GLU A 231 -12.62 34.93 0.25
C GLU A 231 -12.94 35.15 -1.23
N ALA A 232 -11.97 34.97 -2.14
CA ALA A 232 -12.15 35.02 -3.59
C ALA A 232 -12.99 33.85 -4.12
N LEU A 233 -12.74 32.63 -3.65
CA LEU A 233 -13.55 31.45 -4.00
C LEU A 233 -14.99 31.58 -3.47
N GLU A 234 -15.15 31.99 -2.20
CA GLU A 234 -16.48 32.26 -1.62
C GLU A 234 -17.19 33.41 -2.34
N GLY A 235 -16.47 34.47 -2.70
CA GLY A 235 -16.98 35.60 -3.48
C GLY A 235 -17.44 35.20 -4.88
N TYR A 236 -16.63 34.41 -5.60
CA TYR A 236 -16.94 33.90 -6.93
C TYR A 236 -18.17 32.98 -6.90
N VAL A 237 -18.20 32.03 -5.96
CA VAL A 237 -19.32 31.08 -5.77
C VAL A 237 -20.63 31.79 -5.41
N ASN A 238 -20.58 32.86 -4.62
CA ASN A 238 -21.76 33.60 -4.20
C ASN A 238 -22.27 34.61 -5.25
N GLN A 239 -21.40 35.14 -6.13
CA GLN A 239 -21.79 36.14 -7.14
C GLN A 239 -22.28 35.52 -8.46
N GLN A 240 -21.74 34.38 -8.86
CA GLN A 240 -22.23 33.68 -10.04
C GLN A 240 -23.36 32.74 -9.60
N GLN A 241 -24.62 33.10 -9.89
CA GLN A 241 -25.72 32.14 -9.93
C GLN A 241 -25.43 31.10 -11.02
N ASP A 242 -24.64 30.10 -10.64
CA ASP A 242 -24.40 28.83 -11.32
C ASP A 242 -24.10 28.88 -12.83
N PRO A 243 -22.83 29.07 -13.24
CA PRO A 243 -22.42 29.02 -14.65
C PRO A 243 -22.25 27.59 -15.20
N LEU A 244 -22.27 26.57 -14.32
CA LEU A 244 -21.82 25.20 -14.62
C LEU A 244 -22.82 24.10 -14.18
N GLY A 245 -24.00 24.45 -13.65
CA GLY A 245 -24.95 23.50 -13.09
C GLY A 245 -24.54 22.89 -11.74
N MET A 246 -23.59 23.48 -11.03
CA MET A 246 -22.96 22.90 -9.83
C MET A 246 -23.50 23.50 -8.53
N LYS A 247 -23.84 22.63 -7.56
CA LYS A 247 -24.20 23.02 -6.17
C LYS A 247 -22.93 23.29 -5.36
N PRO A 248 -22.42 24.54 -5.28
CA PRO A 248 -21.00 24.78 -5.12
C PRO A 248 -20.51 24.79 -3.65
N TYR A 249 -21.17 24.08 -2.73
CA TYR A 249 -20.72 24.04 -1.32
C TYR A 249 -21.04 22.74 -0.58
N GLN A 250 -22.10 22.04 -0.97
CA GLN A 250 -22.43 20.74 -0.38
C GLN A 250 -21.49 19.64 -0.90
N ASP A 251 -21.07 19.74 -2.16
CA ASP A 251 -20.18 18.75 -2.77
C ASP A 251 -18.69 19.02 -2.44
N LEU A 252 -18.29 20.29 -2.23
CA LEU A 252 -16.89 20.63 -1.88
C LEU A 252 -16.40 20.05 -0.54
N LYS A 253 -17.29 19.80 0.43
CA LYS A 253 -16.97 19.03 1.66
C LYS A 253 -16.58 17.57 1.39
N HIS A 254 -16.97 17.04 0.23
CA HIS A 254 -16.77 15.64 -0.15
C HIS A 254 -15.75 15.46 -1.29
N VAL A 255 -15.32 16.57 -1.92
CA VAL A 255 -14.57 16.63 -3.19
C VAL A 255 -13.10 17.06 -2.96
N GLY A 256 -12.60 16.96 -1.74
CA GLY A 256 -11.17 17.09 -1.40
C GLY A 256 -10.89 16.57 0.01
N PRO A 257 -9.65 16.61 0.52
CA PRO A 257 -9.29 16.23 1.90
C PRO A 257 -9.95 17.08 3.02
N LEU A 258 -11.02 17.81 2.69
CA LEU A 258 -11.74 18.84 3.45
C LEU A 258 -12.72 18.24 4.46
N GLY A 259 -12.35 17.14 5.10
CA GLY A 259 -13.17 16.59 6.16
C GLY A 259 -12.84 17.21 7.52
N GLU A 260 -13.76 17.08 8.47
CA GLU A 260 -13.72 17.59 9.85
C GLU A 260 -12.33 17.76 10.49
N LYS A 261 -12.19 18.90 11.19
CA LYS A 261 -10.99 19.37 11.88
C LYS A 261 -10.44 18.33 12.85
N ASN A 262 -9.13 18.15 12.80
CA ASN A 262 -8.31 17.60 13.89
C ASN A 262 -8.68 16.16 14.31
N VAL A 263 -8.36 15.17 13.47
CA VAL A 263 -8.54 13.74 13.82
C VAL A 263 -7.59 13.39 14.97
N PRO A 264 -8.10 12.94 16.14
CA PRO A 264 -7.26 12.57 17.26
C PRO A 264 -6.45 11.31 16.92
N VAL A 265 -5.18 11.28 17.36
CA VAL A 265 -4.27 10.14 17.18
C VAL A 265 -4.92 8.82 17.59
N GLN A 266 -5.70 8.84 18.68
CA GLN A 266 -6.40 7.67 19.19
C GLN A 266 -7.41 7.07 18.19
N ALA A 267 -8.11 7.92 17.42
CA ALA A 267 -9.04 7.44 16.40
C ALA A 267 -8.30 6.78 15.23
N ILE A 268 -7.15 7.33 14.83
CA ILE A 268 -6.28 6.72 13.81
C ILE A 268 -5.78 5.36 14.30
N ILE A 269 -5.32 5.26 15.55
CA ILE A 269 -4.88 3.99 16.14
C ILE A 269 -6.04 2.98 16.18
N GLN A 270 -7.25 3.39 16.57
CA GLN A 270 -8.43 2.51 16.60
C GLN A 270 -8.75 1.95 15.22
N VAL A 271 -8.70 2.77 14.17
CA VAL A 271 -8.84 2.29 12.78
C VAL A 271 -7.71 1.31 12.44
N LEU A 272 -6.46 1.68 12.71
CA LEU A 272 -5.29 0.85 12.40
C LEU A 272 -5.41 -0.53 13.04
N GLU A 273 -5.77 -0.62 14.31
CA GLU A 273 -5.92 -1.89 15.03
C GLU A 273 -7.01 -2.79 14.42
N VAL A 274 -8.10 -2.23 13.88
CA VAL A 274 -9.14 -3.03 13.20
C VAL A 274 -8.63 -3.67 11.90
N PHE A 275 -7.83 -2.94 11.13
CA PHE A 275 -7.22 -3.44 9.88
C PHE A 275 -5.94 -4.28 10.09
N ARG A 276 -5.41 -4.32 11.33
CA ARG A 276 -4.20 -5.05 11.73
C ARG A 276 -4.47 -6.25 12.65
N LYS A 277 -5.73 -6.59 12.94
CA LYS A 277 -6.08 -7.75 13.77
C LYS A 277 -5.43 -9.04 13.22
N PRO A 278 -5.16 -10.07 14.04
CA PRO A 278 -4.70 -11.36 13.53
C PRO A 278 -5.60 -11.89 12.41
N GLY A 279 -5.01 -12.29 11.28
CA GLY A 279 -5.72 -12.66 10.05
C GLY A 279 -6.04 -11.48 9.12
N ARG A 280 -5.92 -10.24 9.60
CA ARG A 280 -6.00 -8.99 8.85
C ARG A 280 -4.62 -8.35 8.81
N SER A 281 -3.95 -8.47 7.68
CA SER A 281 -2.66 -7.82 7.46
C SER A 281 -2.79 -6.85 6.29
N PHE A 282 -3.77 -5.95 6.37
CA PHE A 282 -3.98 -4.93 5.33
C PHE A 282 -3.01 -3.76 5.46
N LEU A 283 -2.56 -3.48 6.69
CA LEU A 283 -1.66 -2.38 7.01
C LEU A 283 -0.41 -2.90 7.74
N LEU A 284 0.72 -2.23 7.47
CA LEU A 284 2.00 -2.42 8.14
C LEU A 284 2.21 -1.28 9.17
N PRO A 285 2.95 -1.55 10.27
CA PRO A 285 3.49 -2.86 10.66
C PRO A 285 2.37 -3.79 11.15
N SER A 286 2.37 -5.05 10.74
CA SER A 286 1.27 -5.98 11.01
C SER A 286 1.15 -6.41 12.48
N VAL A 287 2.20 -6.25 13.28
CA VAL A 287 2.25 -6.65 14.70
C VAL A 287 2.99 -5.59 15.50
N GLY A 288 2.65 -5.46 16.79
CA GLY A 288 3.36 -4.62 17.74
C GLY A 288 2.72 -3.26 17.96
N ALA A 289 3.12 -2.62 19.06
CA ALA A 289 2.64 -1.31 19.43
C ALA A 289 3.12 -0.25 18.43
N LEU A 290 2.22 0.66 18.07
CA LEU A 290 2.54 1.80 17.23
C LEU A 290 3.18 2.91 18.06
N THR A 291 4.19 3.54 17.47
CA THR A 291 4.87 4.72 17.99
C THR A 291 4.73 5.85 16.97
N GLU A 292 4.99 7.09 17.38
CA GLU A 292 4.95 8.26 16.49
C GLU A 292 5.84 8.10 15.24
N ASN A 293 6.95 7.38 15.37
CA ASN A 293 7.91 7.12 14.29
C ASN A 293 7.61 5.83 13.51
N SER A 294 6.56 5.09 13.86
CA SER A 294 6.18 3.89 13.13
C SER A 294 5.75 4.27 11.71
N VAL A 295 6.44 3.70 10.72
CA VAL A 295 6.08 3.88 9.31
C VAL A 295 4.90 2.98 8.99
N LEU A 296 3.78 3.61 8.65
CA LEU A 296 2.55 2.96 8.24
C LEU A 296 2.52 2.82 6.72
N ASP A 297 2.05 1.67 6.25
CA ASP A 297 1.93 1.37 4.82
C ASP A 297 0.80 0.37 4.56
N ILE A 298 0.36 0.26 3.31
CA ILE A 298 -0.48 -0.82 2.82
C ILE A 298 0.40 -2.05 2.58
N SER A 299 0.03 -3.21 3.14
CA SER A 299 0.88 -4.40 3.06
C SER A 299 1.18 -4.88 1.65
N HIS A 300 0.19 -4.78 0.74
CA HIS A 300 0.34 -5.19 -0.65
C HIS A 300 -0.46 -4.31 -1.59
N GLU A 301 0.12 -3.94 -2.73
CA GLU A 301 -0.53 -3.17 -3.80
C GLU A 301 -1.80 -3.83 -4.34
N SER A 302 -1.91 -5.14 -4.21
CA SER A 302 -3.12 -5.90 -4.55
C SER A 302 -4.37 -5.41 -3.79
N LEU A 303 -4.23 -4.85 -2.58
CA LEU A 303 -5.36 -4.24 -1.87
C LEU A 303 -5.93 -3.04 -2.65
N MET A 304 -5.07 -2.17 -3.18
CA MET A 304 -5.48 -1.00 -3.97
C MET A 304 -6.12 -1.39 -5.31
N ARG A 305 -5.75 -2.56 -5.85
CA ARG A 305 -6.29 -3.08 -7.12
C ARG A 305 -7.61 -3.82 -7.01
N VAL A 306 -7.92 -4.39 -5.85
CA VAL A 306 -9.05 -5.32 -5.69
C VAL A 306 -10.12 -4.76 -4.74
N TRP A 307 -9.75 -3.84 -3.84
CA TRP A 307 -10.73 -3.26 -2.93
C TRP A 307 -11.51 -2.12 -3.60
N ASP A 308 -12.69 -2.46 -4.11
CA ASP A 308 -13.55 -1.56 -4.89
C ASP A 308 -13.84 -0.24 -4.17
N ARG A 309 -13.98 -0.29 -2.85
CA ARG A 309 -14.23 0.88 -2.00
C ARG A 309 -13.03 1.84 -2.00
N LEU A 310 -11.81 1.31 -1.88
CA LEU A 310 -10.60 2.13 -1.95
C LEU A 310 -10.44 2.74 -3.33
N GLN A 311 -10.69 1.97 -4.38
CA GLN A 311 -10.66 2.49 -5.76
C GLN A 311 -11.65 3.65 -5.95
N ALA A 312 -12.88 3.49 -5.46
CA ALA A 312 -13.88 4.55 -5.52
C ALA A 312 -13.45 5.81 -4.74
N TRP A 313 -12.79 5.65 -3.59
CA TRP A 313 -12.27 6.78 -2.82
C TRP A 313 -11.15 7.52 -3.54
N LEU A 314 -10.20 6.79 -4.13
CA LEU A 314 -9.09 7.35 -4.87
C LEU A 314 -9.57 8.05 -6.15
N GLN A 315 -10.54 7.47 -6.85
CA GLN A 315 -11.16 8.09 -8.02
C GLN A 315 -11.86 9.40 -7.65
N ALA A 316 -12.68 9.39 -6.60
CA ALA A 316 -13.37 10.60 -6.13
C ALA A 316 -12.38 11.69 -5.67
N GLU A 317 -11.27 11.32 -5.05
CA GLU A 317 -10.19 12.25 -4.68
C GLU A 317 -9.49 12.84 -5.89
N ALA A 318 -9.17 12.03 -6.90
CA ALA A 318 -8.54 12.51 -8.13
C ALA A 318 -9.44 13.46 -8.92
N GLU A 319 -10.72 13.13 -9.04
CA GLU A 319 -11.75 13.99 -9.66
C GLU A 319 -11.87 15.31 -8.89
N GLY A 320 -11.90 15.24 -7.57
CA GLY A 320 -12.02 16.42 -6.73
C GLY A 320 -10.78 17.32 -6.72
N ALA A 321 -9.59 16.75 -6.68
CA ALA A 321 -8.34 17.49 -6.84
C ALA A 321 -8.23 18.18 -8.22
N THR A 322 -8.82 17.58 -9.25
CA THR A 322 -8.90 18.18 -10.60
C THR A 322 -9.87 19.36 -10.61
N LEU A 323 -11.05 19.21 -10.02
CA LEU A 323 -12.03 20.29 -9.91
C LEU A 323 -11.48 21.46 -9.09
N TYR A 324 -10.84 21.18 -7.95
CA TYR A 324 -10.25 22.19 -7.08
C TYR A 324 -9.18 23.02 -7.81
N ARG A 325 -8.26 22.37 -8.55
CA ARG A 325 -7.25 23.06 -9.35
C ARG A 325 -7.87 23.96 -10.43
N LYS A 326 -8.96 23.52 -11.06
CA LYS A 326 -9.71 24.35 -12.02
C LYS A 326 -10.35 25.56 -11.34
N LEU A 327 -10.95 25.38 -10.17
CA LEU A 327 -11.55 26.47 -9.41
C LEU A 327 -10.52 27.50 -8.95
N LEU A 328 -9.34 27.05 -8.50
CA LEU A 328 -8.24 27.94 -8.14
C LEU A 328 -7.79 28.79 -9.33
N ALA A 329 -7.54 28.17 -10.49
CA ALA A 329 -7.14 28.90 -11.69
C ALA A 329 -8.20 29.95 -12.09
N THR A 330 -9.48 29.59 -12.08
CA THR A 330 -10.58 30.53 -12.39
C THR A 330 -10.69 31.65 -11.35
N ALA A 331 -10.44 31.37 -10.07
CA ALA A 331 -10.49 32.37 -9.01
C ALA A 331 -9.30 33.35 -9.10
N GLU A 332 -8.11 32.88 -9.44
CA GLU A 332 -6.93 33.71 -9.72
C GLU A 332 -7.18 34.63 -10.92
N ASP A 333 -7.73 34.10 -12.01
CA ASP A 333 -8.12 34.88 -13.20
C ASP A 333 -9.18 35.95 -12.87
N PHE A 334 -10.10 35.64 -11.95
CA PHE A 334 -11.15 36.57 -11.51
C PHE A 334 -10.62 37.66 -10.56
N ALA A 335 -9.63 37.35 -9.71
CA ALA A 335 -9.00 38.30 -8.80
C ALA A 335 -8.05 39.27 -9.53
N HIS A 336 -7.55 38.90 -10.70
CA HIS A 336 -6.66 39.72 -11.55
C HIS A 336 -7.16 39.83 -13.00
N PRO A 337 -8.31 40.48 -13.26
CA PRO A 337 -8.77 40.73 -14.61
C PRO A 337 -7.85 41.75 -15.30
N GLU A 338 -7.39 41.46 -16.52
CA GLU A 338 -6.57 42.37 -17.36
C GLU A 338 -7.19 43.76 -17.57
#